data_AF-A0A529I3L3-F1
#
_entry.id   AF-A0A529I3L3-F1
#
_cell.length_a   1.000
_cell.length_b   1.000
_cell.length_c   1.000
_cell.angle_alpha   90.00
_cell.angle_beta   90.00
_cell.angle_gamma   90.00
#
_symmetry.space_group_name_H-M   'P 1'
#
loop_
_entity.id
_entity.type
_entity.pdbx_description
1 polymer ?
#
loop_
_entity_poly.entity_id
_entity_poly.type
_entity_poly.pdbx_seq_one_letter_code
_entity_poly.pdbx_strand_id
1 'polypeptide(L)'
;AADMLDIVGKTEPANYLRETADCWNDQIERWTYATGTPLSAEMGVNGYYVRIAPPDTSDAASPKDGYVPIKNRPPVDSDRLAEAIISPDSLALVRFGLRAADDPRILDTLKAIDARLRCDLPQGPLWYRYTGDGYGEHEDGAPFDGTGQGRPWPLLAGERAHYELAAGRRDRAESLLATLEASAGIGGLLPEQVWDGPDMPQRELRRGAPSGSAMPLVWAHAEHIKLLRSLRDGAVFDLPPQGVERYIKAKTTSPRRIWRFNNKIRSIPTGKMLRVELAARGVVHWSSDKWLTVRDDKTIENAFGVHLVDLSVDRLPPGSTIVFTFFWPDTSRWENVDFTVCIEGSDSR
;
A
#
# COMPACT_ATOMS: atom_id res chain seq x y z
N ALA A 1 -4.03 -14.80 9.25
CA ALA A 1 -2.98 -15.81 9.53
C ALA A 1 -2.79 -16.02 11.03
N ALA A 2 -2.40 -14.98 11.80
CA ALA A 2 -2.23 -15.11 13.25
C ALA A 2 -3.46 -15.70 13.98
N ASP A 3 -4.66 -15.21 13.66
CA ASP A 3 -5.88 -15.71 14.32
C ASP A 3 -6.18 -17.17 13.99
N MET A 4 -5.79 -17.64 12.79
CA MET A 4 -5.89 -19.07 12.45
C MET A 4 -4.92 -19.91 13.28
N LEU A 5 -3.71 -19.41 13.54
CA LEU A 5 -2.73 -20.09 14.38
C LEU A 5 -3.19 -20.16 15.84
N ASP A 6 -3.82 -19.11 16.35
CA ASP A 6 -4.41 -19.13 17.69
C ASP A 6 -5.54 -20.15 17.81
N ILE A 7 -6.40 -20.27 16.80
CA ILE A 7 -7.49 -21.27 16.77
C ILE A 7 -6.93 -22.69 16.94
N VAL A 8 -5.74 -22.97 16.40
CA VAL A 8 -5.08 -24.28 16.52
C VAL A 8 -4.04 -24.34 17.65
N GLY A 9 -4.07 -23.39 18.59
CA GLY A 9 -3.23 -23.39 19.80
C GLY A 9 -1.76 -23.06 19.56
N LYS A 10 -1.41 -22.42 18.44
CA LYS A 10 -0.04 -22.01 18.07
C LYS A 10 0.20 -20.54 18.42
N THR A 11 0.20 -20.23 19.72
CA THR A 11 0.25 -18.85 20.24
C THR A 11 1.54 -18.09 19.90
N GLU A 12 2.72 -18.72 20.03
CA GLU A 12 4.01 -18.04 19.74
C GLU A 12 4.10 -17.54 18.29
N PRO A 13 3.91 -18.38 17.25
CA PRO A 13 3.95 -17.89 15.87
C PRO A 13 2.79 -16.95 15.55
N ALA A 14 1.62 -17.12 16.18
CA ALA A 14 0.52 -16.18 16.04
C ALA A 14 0.92 -14.77 16.51
N ASN A 15 1.55 -14.67 17.69
CA ASN A 15 2.04 -13.41 18.23
C ASN A 15 3.05 -12.76 17.30
N TYR A 16 4.06 -13.50 16.82
CA TYR A 16 5.04 -12.98 15.87
C TYR A 16 4.37 -12.39 14.61
N LEU A 17 3.38 -13.09 14.03
CA LEU A 17 2.67 -12.59 12.86
C LEU A 17 1.84 -11.33 13.16
N ARG A 18 1.21 -11.23 14.34
CA ARG A 18 0.50 -10.00 14.75
C ARG A 18 1.43 -8.84 14.93
N GLU A 19 2.55 -9.06 15.62
CA GLU A 19 3.55 -8.03 15.89
C GLU A 19 4.16 -7.51 14.58
N THR A 20 4.39 -8.39 13.62
CA THR A 20 4.80 -8.02 12.25
C THR A 20 3.72 -7.17 11.57
N ALA A 21 2.47 -7.61 11.61
CA ALA A 21 1.35 -6.90 10.99
C ALA A 21 1.12 -5.51 11.64
N ASP A 22 1.20 -5.40 12.96
CA ASP A 22 1.11 -4.13 13.69
C ASP A 22 2.24 -3.20 13.28
N CYS A 23 3.47 -3.71 13.18
CA CYS A 23 4.64 -2.94 12.79
C CYS A 23 4.49 -2.37 11.37
N TRP A 24 3.92 -3.14 10.44
CA TRP A 24 3.66 -2.67 9.09
C TRP A 24 2.49 -1.70 9.03
N ASN A 25 1.37 -2.02 9.69
CA ASN A 25 0.20 -1.15 9.73
C ASN A 25 0.50 0.24 10.29
N ASP A 26 1.32 0.30 11.34
CA ASP A 26 1.75 1.52 12.03
C ASP A 26 2.77 2.35 11.22
N GLN A 27 3.18 1.88 10.04
CA GLN A 27 4.15 2.56 9.17
C GLN A 27 3.62 2.86 7.77
N ILE A 28 2.38 2.45 7.45
CA ILE A 28 1.78 2.67 6.13
C ILE A 28 1.93 4.14 5.70
N GLU A 29 1.57 5.10 6.55
CA GLU A 29 1.65 6.52 6.16
C GLU A 29 3.07 7.04 6.05
N ARG A 30 3.98 6.59 6.92
CA ARG A 30 5.40 6.93 6.80
C ARG A 30 5.91 6.53 5.41
N TRP A 31 5.52 5.35 4.94
CA TRP A 31 5.94 4.80 3.66
C TRP A 31 5.23 5.43 2.47
N THR A 32 3.91 5.63 2.54
CA THR A 32 3.10 5.86 1.34
C THR A 32 2.24 7.12 1.35
N TYR A 33 2.16 7.87 2.45
CA TYR A 33 1.38 9.12 2.50
C TYR A 33 2.27 10.34 2.25
N ALA A 34 2.14 10.95 1.07
CA ALA A 34 2.90 12.14 0.67
C ALA A 34 2.18 13.42 1.11
N THR A 35 2.93 14.39 1.61
CA THR A 35 2.45 15.66 2.15
C THR A 35 3.33 16.79 1.67
N GLY A 36 2.78 18.01 1.52
CA GLY A 36 3.57 19.19 1.13
C GLY A 36 4.10 19.14 -0.31
N THR A 37 3.52 18.29 -1.15
CA THR A 37 3.88 18.16 -2.57
C THR A 37 3.20 19.28 -3.40
N PRO A 38 3.73 19.65 -4.58
CA PRO A 38 3.05 20.61 -5.47
C PRO A 38 1.61 20.20 -5.79
N LEU A 39 1.40 18.90 -5.96
CA LEU A 39 0.10 18.30 -6.24
C LEU A 39 -0.87 18.44 -5.05
N SER A 40 -0.40 18.29 -3.81
CA SER A 40 -1.23 18.51 -2.62
C SER A 40 -1.70 19.96 -2.50
N ALA A 41 -0.83 20.93 -2.84
CA ALA A 41 -1.16 22.35 -2.86
C ALA A 41 -2.17 22.69 -3.96
N GLU A 42 -1.99 22.15 -5.18
CA GLU A 42 -2.91 22.35 -6.30
C GLU A 42 -4.33 21.87 -5.96
N MET A 43 -4.46 20.74 -5.25
CA MET A 43 -5.74 20.12 -4.94
C MET A 43 -6.33 20.58 -3.61
N GLY A 44 -5.64 21.45 -2.86
CA GLY A 44 -6.09 21.94 -1.55
C GLY A 44 -6.28 20.83 -0.52
N VAL A 45 -5.38 19.84 -0.52
CA VAL A 45 -5.39 18.69 0.40
C VAL A 45 -4.12 18.66 1.24
N ASN A 46 -4.17 18.00 2.41
CA ASN A 46 -2.98 17.91 3.28
C ASN A 46 -1.96 16.91 2.74
N GLY A 47 -2.42 15.93 1.96
CA GLY A 47 -1.59 14.89 1.38
C GLY A 47 -2.44 13.86 0.64
N TYR A 48 -1.80 12.79 0.18
CA TYR A 48 -2.47 11.66 -0.45
C TYR A 48 -1.56 10.42 -0.44
N TYR A 49 -2.15 9.23 -0.52
CA TYR A 49 -1.38 8.01 -0.71
C TYR A 49 -0.85 7.93 -2.14
N VAL A 50 0.46 7.71 -2.28
CA VAL A 50 1.10 7.41 -3.57
C VAL A 50 0.85 5.96 -3.94
N ARG A 51 0.93 5.63 -5.25
CA ARG A 51 0.79 4.25 -5.74
C ARG A 51 1.82 3.32 -5.09
N ILE A 52 3.07 3.75 -5.10
CA ILE A 52 4.20 3.01 -4.56
C ILE A 52 5.32 4.00 -4.25
N ALA A 53 5.94 3.85 -3.08
CA ALA A 53 7.15 4.57 -2.73
C ALA A 53 8.36 3.66 -2.98
N PRO A 54 9.48 4.18 -3.53
CA PRO A 54 10.72 3.42 -3.60
C PRO A 54 11.19 2.97 -2.22
N PRO A 55 12.07 1.95 -2.15
CA PRO A 55 12.61 1.48 -0.88
C PRO A 55 13.30 2.61 -0.11
N ASP A 56 13.18 2.59 1.21
CA ASP A 56 14.03 3.40 2.09
C ASP A 56 15.47 2.88 1.97
N THR A 57 16.29 3.55 1.15
CA THR A 57 17.73 3.27 1.06
C THR A 57 18.46 4.17 2.04
N SER A 58 19.51 3.67 2.68
CA SER A 58 20.24 4.35 3.77
C SER A 58 20.82 5.74 3.45
N ASP A 59 20.68 6.22 2.20
CA ASP A 59 21.16 7.51 1.71
C ASP A 59 20.05 8.44 1.17
N ALA A 60 18.77 8.02 1.12
CA ALA A 60 17.66 8.84 0.63
C ALA A 60 16.97 9.66 1.76
N ALA A 61 16.54 10.90 1.48
CA ALA A 61 15.90 11.79 2.48
C ALA A 61 14.47 11.35 2.87
N SER A 62 13.74 10.72 1.94
CA SER A 62 12.46 10.05 2.17
C SER A 62 12.23 8.98 1.10
N PRO A 63 11.55 7.85 1.43
CA PRO A 63 11.09 6.90 0.42
C PRO A 63 10.17 7.54 -0.63
N LYS A 64 9.52 8.67 -0.32
CA LYS A 64 8.52 9.31 -1.18
C LYS A 64 9.11 10.25 -2.24
N ASP A 65 10.38 10.61 -2.09
CA ASP A 65 11.09 11.56 -2.95
C ASP A 65 11.86 10.88 -4.11
N GLY A 66 11.80 9.55 -4.18
CA GLY A 66 12.48 8.77 -5.21
C GLY A 66 11.65 8.59 -6.49
N TYR A 67 12.32 8.12 -7.54
CA TYR A 67 11.70 7.83 -8.83
C TYR A 67 11.21 6.38 -8.90
N VAL A 68 10.10 6.18 -9.59
CA VAL A 68 9.51 4.86 -9.85
C VAL A 68 9.38 4.69 -11.37
N PRO A 69 9.86 3.55 -11.91
CA PRO A 69 9.69 3.25 -13.32
C PRO A 69 8.22 2.91 -13.63
N ILE A 70 7.63 3.73 -14.48
CA ILE A 70 6.38 3.48 -15.18
C ILE A 70 6.65 2.55 -16.36
N LYS A 71 6.08 1.35 -16.28
CA LYS A 71 6.12 0.39 -17.38
C LYS A 71 5.26 0.87 -18.55
N ASN A 72 5.52 0.32 -19.73
CA ASN A 72 4.70 0.51 -20.93
C ASN A 72 4.69 1.95 -21.46
N ARG A 73 5.76 2.69 -21.16
CA ARG A 73 6.08 4.01 -21.73
C ARG A 73 7.39 3.94 -22.51
N PRO A 74 7.60 4.82 -23.50
CA PRO A 74 8.91 5.02 -24.10
C PRO A 74 9.96 5.31 -23.01
N PRO A 75 11.23 4.90 -23.17
CA PRO A 75 12.27 5.08 -22.14
C PRO A 75 12.47 6.51 -21.66
N VAL A 76 12.13 7.51 -22.47
CA VAL A 76 12.22 8.94 -22.11
C VAL A 76 11.14 9.35 -21.09
N ASP A 77 10.02 8.63 -21.04
CA ASP A 77 8.85 8.93 -20.21
C ASP A 77 8.63 7.91 -19.09
N SER A 78 9.58 6.99 -18.90
CA SER A 78 9.42 5.85 -18.00
C SER A 78 9.72 6.18 -16.53
N ASP A 79 10.41 7.26 -16.20
CA ASP A 79 10.71 7.59 -14.80
C ASP A 79 9.88 8.77 -14.30
N ARG A 80 9.17 8.57 -13.18
CA ARG A 80 8.41 9.63 -12.51
C ARG A 80 8.64 9.62 -11.00
N LEU A 81 8.57 10.80 -10.39
CA LEU A 81 8.57 10.93 -8.93
C LEU A 81 7.41 10.14 -8.33
N ALA A 82 7.66 9.41 -7.25
CA ALA A 82 6.64 8.61 -6.57
C ALA A 82 5.44 9.46 -6.14
N GLU A 83 5.69 10.67 -5.62
CA GLU A 83 4.66 11.64 -5.26
C GLU A 83 3.75 12.09 -6.42
N ALA A 84 4.17 11.92 -7.67
CA ALA A 84 3.37 12.26 -8.84
C ALA A 84 2.51 11.08 -9.34
N ILE A 85 2.64 9.89 -8.75
CA ILE A 85 1.96 8.67 -9.18
C ILE A 85 0.88 8.32 -8.15
N ILE A 86 -0.38 8.61 -8.49
CA ILE A 86 -1.55 8.26 -7.69
C ILE A 86 -2.19 6.99 -8.25
N SER A 87 -2.82 6.20 -7.38
CA SER A 87 -3.61 5.02 -7.76
C SER A 87 -4.86 4.88 -6.87
N PRO A 88 -5.99 4.38 -7.39
CA PRO A 88 -7.15 3.98 -6.58
C PRO A 88 -6.85 2.81 -5.64
N ASP A 89 -5.75 2.09 -5.82
CA ASP A 89 -5.38 0.92 -4.99
C ASP A 89 -5.33 1.23 -3.49
N SER A 90 -5.08 2.49 -3.12
CA SER A 90 -5.08 2.94 -1.72
C SER A 90 -6.41 2.72 -0.99
N LEU A 91 -7.53 2.58 -1.71
CA LEU A 91 -8.83 2.23 -1.15
C LEU A 91 -8.85 0.83 -0.54
N ALA A 92 -7.90 -0.03 -0.90
CA ALA A 92 -7.69 -1.32 -0.27
C ALA A 92 -7.46 -1.18 1.25
N LEU A 93 -6.90 -0.06 1.71
CA LEU A 93 -6.75 0.25 3.14
C LEU A 93 -8.11 0.26 3.86
N VAL A 94 -9.16 0.75 3.21
CA VAL A 94 -10.53 0.71 3.75
C VAL A 94 -11.16 -0.65 3.52
N ARG A 95 -11.07 -1.17 2.28
CA ARG A 95 -11.66 -2.47 1.89
C ARG A 95 -11.21 -3.62 2.80
N PHE A 96 -9.97 -3.58 3.29
CA PHE A 96 -9.40 -4.61 4.16
C PHE A 96 -9.30 -4.20 5.64
N GLY A 97 -10.01 -3.14 6.04
CA GLY A 97 -10.19 -2.79 7.46
C GLY A 97 -8.95 -2.24 8.14
N LEU A 98 -8.01 -1.65 7.40
CA LEU A 98 -6.80 -1.03 7.94
C LEU A 98 -7.02 0.44 8.30
N ARG A 99 -7.87 1.15 7.54
CA ARG A 99 -8.26 2.54 7.79
C ARG A 99 -9.77 2.68 7.72
N ALA A 100 -10.30 3.63 8.50
CA ALA A 100 -11.72 3.96 8.43
C ALA A 100 -12.04 4.71 7.13
N ALA A 101 -13.27 4.56 6.64
CA ALA A 101 -13.70 5.21 5.40
C ALA A 101 -13.73 6.76 5.49
N ASP A 102 -13.83 7.28 6.72
CA ASP A 102 -13.83 8.70 7.08
C ASP A 102 -12.47 9.21 7.59
N ASP A 103 -11.40 8.39 7.50
CA ASP A 103 -10.05 8.84 7.81
C ASP A 103 -9.70 10.06 6.91
N PRO A 104 -9.27 11.21 7.48
CA PRO A 104 -8.98 12.41 6.69
C PRO A 104 -7.98 12.16 5.54
N ARG A 105 -7.03 11.24 5.74
CA ARG A 105 -6.02 10.88 4.73
C ARG A 105 -6.65 10.11 3.57
N ILE A 106 -7.63 9.25 3.86
CA ILE A 106 -8.43 8.58 2.83
C ILE A 106 -9.24 9.62 2.05
N LEU A 107 -9.92 10.53 2.75
CA LEU A 107 -10.75 11.57 2.13
C LEU A 107 -9.94 12.50 1.22
N ASP A 108 -8.76 12.92 1.65
CA ASP A 108 -7.84 13.74 0.84
C ASP A 108 -7.29 12.94 -0.36
N THR A 109 -6.99 11.66 -0.17
CA THR A 109 -6.57 10.77 -1.27
C THR A 109 -7.66 10.56 -2.32
N LEU A 110 -8.94 10.49 -1.93
CA LEU A 110 -10.06 10.40 -2.87
C LEU A 110 -10.14 11.60 -3.81
N LYS A 111 -9.98 12.81 -3.26
CA LYS A 111 -9.95 14.03 -4.07
C LYS A 111 -8.81 13.96 -5.09
N ALA A 112 -7.65 13.47 -4.66
CA ALA A 112 -6.48 13.29 -5.52
C ALA A 112 -6.72 12.25 -6.64
N ILE A 113 -7.30 11.10 -6.30
CA ILE A 113 -7.70 10.06 -7.26
C ILE A 113 -8.69 10.63 -8.27
N ASP A 114 -9.75 11.29 -7.82
CA ASP A 114 -10.80 11.76 -8.70
C ASP A 114 -10.31 12.91 -9.60
N ALA A 115 -9.46 13.80 -9.10
CA ALA A 115 -8.90 14.88 -9.89
C ALA A 115 -7.94 14.40 -11.00
N ARG A 116 -7.24 13.28 -10.79
CA ARG A 116 -6.18 12.82 -11.70
C ARG A 116 -6.53 11.61 -12.55
N LEU A 117 -7.45 10.77 -12.08
CA LEU A 117 -7.69 9.46 -12.66
C LEU A 117 -9.13 9.24 -13.09
N ARG A 118 -10.08 10.10 -12.72
CA ARG A 118 -11.47 9.96 -13.13
C ARG A 118 -11.63 10.33 -14.62
N CYS A 119 -12.39 9.50 -15.33
CA CYS A 119 -12.82 9.74 -16.69
C CYS A 119 -14.36 9.62 -16.74
N ASP A 120 -15.04 10.71 -17.08
CA ASP A 120 -16.50 10.70 -17.26
C ASP A 120 -16.85 10.22 -18.67
N LEU A 121 -17.55 9.08 -18.73
CA LEU A 121 -17.98 8.41 -19.96
C LEU A 121 -19.52 8.34 -20.02
N PRO A 122 -20.12 8.00 -21.18
CA PRO A 122 -21.57 7.96 -21.33
C PRO A 122 -22.30 7.09 -20.29
N GLN A 123 -21.68 6.01 -19.81
CA GLN A 123 -22.21 5.13 -18.77
C GLN A 123 -22.03 5.64 -17.33
N GLY A 124 -21.24 6.70 -17.13
CA GLY A 124 -20.83 7.20 -15.82
C GLY A 124 -19.31 7.24 -15.62
N PRO A 125 -18.85 7.57 -14.40
CA PRO A 125 -17.43 7.75 -14.11
C PRO A 125 -16.70 6.42 -14.01
N LEU A 126 -15.56 6.32 -14.69
CA LEU A 126 -14.57 5.26 -14.54
C LEU A 126 -13.22 5.85 -14.14
N TRP A 127 -12.24 5.00 -13.80
CA TRP A 127 -10.91 5.44 -13.39
C TRP A 127 -9.81 4.73 -14.19
N TYR A 128 -8.72 5.44 -14.45
CA TYR A 128 -7.44 4.83 -14.85
C TYR A 128 -6.78 4.16 -13.64
N ARG A 129 -5.92 3.16 -13.87
CA ARG A 129 -5.21 2.46 -12.80
C ARG A 129 -4.27 3.37 -12.02
N TYR A 130 -3.51 4.22 -12.72
CA TYR A 130 -2.59 5.17 -12.08
C TYR A 130 -2.14 6.26 -13.07
N THR A 131 -1.57 7.33 -12.52
CA THR A 131 -1.12 8.48 -13.32
C THR A 131 0.02 8.06 -14.26
N GLY A 132 -0.13 8.34 -15.56
CA GLY A 132 0.88 8.00 -16.55
C GLY A 132 0.88 6.54 -16.98
N ASP A 133 -0.14 5.76 -16.64
CA ASP A 133 -0.29 4.38 -17.13
C ASP A 133 -0.22 4.30 -18.66
N GLY A 134 0.55 3.33 -19.17
CA GLY A 134 0.82 3.14 -20.60
C GLY A 134 0.30 1.82 -21.17
N TYR A 135 -0.38 1.00 -20.36
CA TYR A 135 -0.89 -0.28 -20.84
C TYR A 135 -2.31 -0.15 -21.37
N GLY A 136 -2.40 0.07 -22.68
CA GLY A 136 -3.63 0.16 -23.47
C GLY A 136 -3.29 0.60 -24.89
N GLU A 137 -4.31 0.82 -25.72
CA GLU A 137 -4.14 1.20 -27.12
C GLU A 137 -3.35 2.51 -27.28
N HIS A 138 -2.79 2.73 -28.47
CA HIS A 138 -2.19 4.01 -28.86
C HIS A 138 -3.25 5.09 -29.10
N GLU A 139 -2.82 6.34 -29.24
CA GLU A 139 -3.73 7.49 -29.48
C GLU A 139 -4.56 7.32 -30.76
N ASP A 140 -4.00 6.67 -31.79
CA ASP A 140 -4.65 6.36 -33.06
C ASP A 140 -5.54 5.09 -33.02
N GLY A 141 -5.74 4.53 -31.82
CA GLY A 141 -6.49 3.30 -31.60
C GLY A 141 -5.76 2.03 -32.05
N ALA A 142 -4.48 2.10 -32.42
CA ALA A 142 -3.71 0.90 -32.71
C ALA A 142 -3.56 0.04 -31.43
N PRO A 143 -3.58 -1.30 -31.57
CA PRO A 143 -3.43 -2.20 -30.44
C PRO A 143 -2.13 -1.96 -29.66
N PHE A 144 -2.17 -2.25 -28.36
CA PHE A 144 -1.00 -2.23 -27.50
C PHE A 144 0.10 -3.18 -28.01
N ASP A 145 1.33 -2.68 -28.10
CA ASP A 145 2.49 -3.40 -28.65
C ASP A 145 3.69 -3.52 -27.67
N GLY A 146 3.47 -3.11 -26.42
CA GLY A 146 4.52 -2.94 -25.42
C GLY A 146 4.52 -1.54 -24.81
N THR A 147 4.05 -0.55 -25.58
CA THR A 147 3.79 0.83 -25.12
C THR A 147 2.40 1.29 -25.54
N GLY A 148 1.90 2.35 -24.92
CA GLY A 148 0.61 2.95 -25.28
C GLY A 148 0.08 3.91 -24.23
N GLN A 149 -1.24 4.00 -24.15
CA GLN A 149 -1.98 4.79 -23.16
C GLN A 149 -2.93 3.89 -22.40
N GLY A 150 -2.78 3.83 -21.07
CA GLY A 150 -3.76 3.14 -20.23
C GLY A 150 -5.15 3.75 -20.39
N ARG A 151 -6.18 2.90 -20.45
CA ARG A 151 -7.58 3.30 -20.57
C ARG A 151 -8.32 3.14 -19.24
N PRO A 152 -9.55 3.65 -19.09
CA PRO A 152 -10.34 3.45 -17.87
C PRO A 152 -10.75 1.98 -17.67
N TRP A 153 -10.73 1.53 -16.41
CA TRP A 153 -11.07 0.16 -16.01
C TRP A 153 -12.44 0.12 -15.33
N PRO A 154 -13.45 -0.56 -15.90
CA PRO A 154 -14.77 -0.70 -15.27
C PRO A 154 -14.71 -1.28 -13.86
N LEU A 155 -13.83 -2.26 -13.64
CA LEU A 155 -13.55 -2.87 -12.35
C LEU A 155 -13.38 -1.82 -11.22
N LEU A 156 -12.69 -0.72 -11.50
CA LEU A 156 -12.37 0.31 -10.49
C LEU A 156 -13.59 1.11 -10.05
N ALA A 157 -14.65 1.19 -10.88
CA ALA A 157 -15.94 1.69 -10.43
C ALA A 157 -16.56 0.75 -9.38
N GLY A 158 -16.39 -0.57 -9.54
CA GLY A 158 -16.78 -1.56 -8.55
C GLY A 158 -16.00 -1.44 -7.23
N GLU A 159 -14.69 -1.23 -7.30
CA GLU A 159 -13.87 -1.00 -6.09
C GLU A 159 -14.23 0.32 -5.39
N ARG A 160 -14.44 1.40 -6.15
CA ARG A 160 -14.98 2.66 -5.61
C ARG A 160 -16.35 2.43 -4.96
N ALA A 161 -17.24 1.64 -5.57
CA ALA A 161 -18.56 1.35 -5.00
C ALA A 161 -18.48 0.66 -3.63
N HIS A 162 -17.54 -0.26 -3.43
CA HIS A 162 -17.31 -0.86 -2.11
C HIS A 162 -16.83 0.18 -1.08
N TYR A 163 -15.97 1.12 -1.47
CA TYR A 163 -15.59 2.23 -0.61
C TYR A 163 -16.82 3.12 -0.27
N GLU A 164 -17.63 3.49 -1.26
CA GLU A 164 -18.84 4.30 -1.05
C GLU A 164 -19.82 3.61 -0.10
N LEU A 165 -20.00 2.28 -0.23
CA LEU A 165 -20.80 1.48 0.68
C LEU A 165 -20.21 1.48 2.10
N ALA A 166 -18.90 1.26 2.25
CA ALA A 166 -18.21 1.33 3.54
C ALA A 166 -18.33 2.72 4.20
N ALA A 167 -18.43 3.78 3.39
CA ALA A 167 -18.65 5.15 3.85
C ALA A 167 -20.14 5.48 4.11
N GLY A 168 -21.04 4.50 4.05
CA GLY A 168 -22.48 4.67 4.30
C GLY A 168 -23.24 5.32 3.15
N ARG A 169 -22.65 5.44 1.96
CA ARG A 169 -23.25 6.10 0.78
C ARG A 169 -23.78 5.07 -0.20
N ARG A 170 -24.81 4.34 0.23
CA ARG A 170 -25.43 3.25 -0.54
C ARG A 170 -25.86 3.68 -1.95
N ASP A 171 -26.56 4.80 -2.08
CA ASP A 171 -27.05 5.28 -3.38
C ASP A 171 -25.91 5.53 -4.39
N ARG A 172 -24.73 5.95 -3.90
CA ARG A 172 -23.52 6.13 -4.73
C ARG A 172 -22.96 4.79 -5.16
N ALA A 173 -22.92 3.81 -4.27
CA ALA A 173 -22.49 2.45 -4.59
C ALA A 173 -23.42 1.78 -5.63
N GLU A 174 -24.73 1.97 -5.52
CA GLU A 174 -25.71 1.47 -6.50
C GLU A 174 -25.57 2.17 -7.86
N SER A 175 -25.33 3.48 -7.88
CA SER A 175 -25.03 4.21 -9.12
C SER A 175 -23.76 3.69 -9.81
N LEU A 176 -22.73 3.35 -9.05
CA LEU A 176 -21.47 2.83 -9.59
C LEU A 176 -21.59 1.38 -10.05
N LEU A 177 -22.43 0.57 -9.39
CA LEU A 177 -22.81 -0.74 -9.91
C LEU A 177 -23.44 -0.60 -11.30
N ALA A 178 -24.38 0.32 -11.49
CA ALA A 178 -25.00 0.56 -12.79
C ALA A 178 -23.97 1.00 -13.84
N THR A 179 -22.99 1.84 -13.47
CA THR A 179 -21.88 2.22 -14.37
C THR A 179 -21.00 1.02 -14.75
N LEU A 180 -20.68 0.13 -13.80
CA LEU A 180 -19.94 -1.10 -14.06
C LEU A 180 -20.70 -2.00 -15.04
N GLU A 181 -22.00 -2.24 -14.80
CA GLU A 181 -22.86 -3.07 -15.64
C GLU A 181 -23.02 -2.49 -17.06
N ALA A 182 -23.18 -1.16 -17.17
CA ALA A 182 -23.29 -0.46 -18.44
C ALA A 182 -21.98 -0.42 -19.25
N SER A 183 -20.85 -0.84 -18.66
CA SER A 183 -19.57 -1.00 -19.37
C SER A 183 -19.45 -2.37 -20.06
N ALA A 184 -20.40 -3.28 -19.86
CA ALA A 184 -20.39 -4.60 -20.50
C ALA A 184 -20.62 -4.51 -22.03
N GLY A 185 -20.04 -5.45 -22.77
CA GLY A 185 -20.40 -5.66 -24.17
C GLY A 185 -21.83 -6.20 -24.34
N ILE A 186 -22.29 -6.33 -25.60
CA ILE A 186 -23.65 -6.80 -25.93
C ILE A 186 -23.98 -8.18 -25.30
N GLY A 187 -22.98 -9.03 -25.13
CA GLY A 187 -23.11 -10.35 -24.49
C GLY A 187 -23.11 -10.33 -22.95
N GLY A 188 -23.07 -9.16 -22.31
CA GLY A 188 -23.00 -9.03 -20.86
C GLY A 188 -21.61 -9.30 -20.26
N LEU A 189 -20.57 -9.40 -21.09
CA LEU A 189 -19.20 -9.64 -20.64
C LEU A 189 -18.56 -8.31 -20.24
N LEU A 190 -18.09 -8.22 -18.99
CA LEU A 190 -17.32 -7.09 -18.49
C LEU A 190 -15.88 -7.12 -19.04
N PRO A 191 -15.42 -6.03 -19.68
CA PRO A 191 -14.07 -5.94 -20.20
C PRO A 191 -13.07 -5.53 -19.11
N GLU A 192 -11.79 -5.69 -19.41
CA GLU A 192 -10.70 -5.12 -18.63
C GLU A 192 -10.69 -3.59 -18.75
N GLN A 193 -10.76 -3.07 -19.98
CA GLN A 193 -10.71 -1.64 -20.29
C GLN A 193 -11.84 -1.22 -21.25
N VAL A 194 -12.19 0.06 -21.21
CA VAL A 194 -13.10 0.68 -22.18
C VAL A 194 -12.41 1.81 -22.94
N TRP A 195 -12.84 2.08 -24.16
CA TRP A 195 -12.32 3.17 -24.96
C TRP A 195 -12.80 4.53 -24.45
N ASP A 196 -11.89 5.48 -24.28
CA ASP A 196 -12.15 6.82 -23.74
C ASP A 196 -12.00 7.96 -24.75
N GLY A 197 -11.45 7.67 -25.94
CA GLY A 197 -11.32 8.61 -27.05
C GLY A 197 -12.61 8.78 -27.87
N PRO A 198 -12.56 9.62 -28.92
CA PRO A 198 -13.64 9.71 -29.92
C PRO A 198 -13.91 8.37 -30.60
N ASP A 199 -15.13 8.18 -31.12
CA ASP A 199 -15.48 6.97 -31.87
C ASP A 199 -14.54 6.77 -33.08
N MET A 200 -14.01 5.55 -33.22
CA MET A 200 -13.17 5.13 -34.35
C MET A 200 -13.74 3.85 -34.98
N PRO A 201 -14.77 3.95 -35.84
CA PRO A 201 -15.44 2.80 -36.42
C PRO A 201 -14.51 1.85 -37.18
N GLN A 202 -13.46 2.37 -37.82
CA GLN A 202 -12.47 1.57 -38.56
C GLN A 202 -11.60 0.69 -37.65
N ARG A 203 -11.60 0.97 -36.34
CA ARG A 203 -10.91 0.20 -35.29
C ARG A 203 -11.90 -0.54 -34.39
N GLU A 204 -13.20 -0.47 -34.68
CA GLU A 204 -14.27 -1.00 -33.82
C GLU A 204 -14.30 -0.39 -32.40
N LEU A 205 -13.67 0.77 -32.21
CA LEU A 205 -13.63 1.47 -30.93
C LEU A 205 -14.76 2.49 -30.85
N ARG A 206 -15.54 2.42 -29.78
CA ARG A 206 -16.63 3.36 -29.49
C ARG A 206 -16.49 3.87 -28.07
N ARG A 207 -16.66 5.18 -27.86
CA ARG A 207 -16.46 5.81 -26.57
C ARG A 207 -17.37 5.18 -25.50
N GLY A 208 -16.77 4.71 -24.43
CA GLY A 208 -17.41 4.00 -23.32
C GLY A 208 -17.63 2.50 -23.55
N ALA A 209 -17.43 1.99 -24.76
CA ALA A 209 -17.55 0.57 -25.07
C ALA A 209 -16.23 -0.19 -24.75
N PRO A 210 -16.26 -1.54 -24.65
CA PRO A 210 -15.05 -2.35 -24.50
C PRO A 210 -13.95 -1.95 -25.50
N SER A 211 -12.71 -1.86 -25.01
CA SER A 211 -11.53 -1.66 -25.86
C SER A 211 -11.04 -2.99 -26.46
N GLY A 212 -9.86 -3.01 -27.10
CA GLY A 212 -9.22 -4.24 -27.58
C GLY A 212 -8.52 -5.06 -26.48
N SER A 213 -8.65 -4.68 -25.21
CA SER A 213 -8.14 -5.42 -24.05
C SER A 213 -8.91 -6.71 -23.77
N ALA A 214 -8.53 -7.45 -22.72
CA ALA A 214 -9.16 -8.71 -22.38
C ALA A 214 -10.67 -8.55 -22.07
N MET A 215 -11.52 -9.34 -22.73
CA MET A 215 -12.93 -9.47 -22.42
C MET A 215 -13.39 -10.94 -22.65
N PRO A 216 -13.91 -11.63 -21.63
CA PRO A 216 -14.20 -11.13 -20.28
C PRO A 216 -12.96 -11.04 -19.39
N LEU A 217 -12.91 -10.03 -18.51
CA LEU A 217 -12.00 -10.04 -17.37
C LEU A 217 -12.69 -10.73 -16.18
N VAL A 218 -12.20 -11.91 -15.79
CA VAL A 218 -12.78 -12.67 -14.66
C VAL A 218 -12.73 -11.89 -13.35
N TRP A 219 -11.71 -11.04 -13.15
CA TRP A 219 -11.64 -10.14 -11.99
C TRP A 219 -12.78 -9.12 -11.97
N ALA A 220 -13.09 -8.45 -13.10
CA ALA A 220 -14.24 -7.53 -13.17
C ALA A 220 -15.56 -8.22 -12.80
N HIS A 221 -15.75 -9.46 -13.26
CA HIS A 221 -16.94 -10.26 -12.90
C HIS A 221 -16.96 -10.66 -11.42
N ALA A 222 -15.82 -11.04 -10.85
CA ALA A 222 -15.73 -11.31 -9.43
C ALA A 222 -16.05 -10.07 -8.58
N GLU A 223 -15.57 -8.89 -8.99
CA GLU A 223 -15.87 -7.63 -8.32
C GLU A 223 -17.36 -7.28 -8.40
N HIS A 224 -17.98 -7.47 -9.57
CA HIS A 224 -19.43 -7.31 -9.76
C HIS A 224 -20.23 -8.21 -8.80
N ILE A 225 -19.91 -9.51 -8.73
CA ILE A 225 -20.59 -10.45 -7.83
C ILE A 225 -20.40 -10.05 -6.36
N LYS A 226 -19.19 -9.65 -5.97
CA LYS A 226 -18.90 -9.18 -4.61
C LYS A 226 -19.67 -7.89 -4.29
N LEU A 227 -19.81 -6.97 -5.24
CA LEU A 227 -20.55 -5.73 -5.05
C LEU A 227 -22.04 -5.99 -4.88
N LEU A 228 -22.63 -6.84 -5.72
CA LEU A 228 -24.03 -7.28 -5.59
C LEU A 228 -24.28 -7.89 -4.21
N ARG A 229 -23.39 -8.77 -3.77
CA ARG A 229 -23.47 -9.38 -2.43
C ARG A 229 -23.35 -8.33 -1.33
N SER A 230 -22.42 -7.39 -1.47
CA SER A 230 -22.18 -6.33 -0.48
C SER A 230 -23.39 -5.39 -0.35
N LEU A 231 -23.97 -4.98 -1.47
CA LEU A 231 -25.18 -4.17 -1.51
C LEU A 231 -26.38 -4.89 -0.89
N ARG A 232 -26.52 -6.19 -1.14
CA ARG A 232 -27.58 -7.00 -0.52
C ARG A 232 -27.42 -7.06 1.00
N ASP A 233 -26.20 -7.25 1.49
CA ASP A 233 -25.91 -7.37 2.92
C ASP A 233 -25.82 -5.99 3.63
N GLY A 234 -25.72 -4.89 2.88
CA GLY A 234 -25.55 -3.54 3.43
C GLY A 234 -24.15 -3.28 4.00
N ALA A 235 -23.19 -4.15 3.70
CA ALA A 235 -21.81 -4.09 4.19
C ALA A 235 -20.86 -4.71 3.15
N VAL A 236 -19.60 -4.29 3.13
CA VAL A 236 -18.57 -4.87 2.23
C VAL A 236 -18.37 -6.34 2.57
N PHE A 237 -18.70 -7.22 1.62
CA PHE A 237 -18.74 -8.67 1.81
C PHE A 237 -17.36 -9.28 2.13
N ASP A 238 -16.30 -8.79 1.48
CA ASP A 238 -14.94 -9.32 1.60
C ASP A 238 -14.06 -8.55 2.61
N LEU A 239 -14.66 -7.73 3.47
CA LEU A 239 -13.97 -7.02 4.55
C LEU A 239 -13.63 -7.98 5.71
N PRO A 240 -12.34 -8.26 5.98
CA PRO A 240 -11.94 -9.08 7.12
C PRO A 240 -12.23 -8.34 8.44
N PRO A 241 -12.98 -8.94 9.39
CA PRO A 241 -13.34 -8.28 10.64
C PRO A 241 -12.12 -8.03 11.55
N GLN A 242 -11.06 -8.82 11.42
CA GLN A 242 -9.88 -8.75 12.28
C GLN A 242 -9.16 -7.41 12.17
N GLY A 243 -9.04 -6.86 10.95
CA GLY A 243 -8.46 -5.53 10.74
C GLY A 243 -9.32 -4.45 11.38
N VAL A 244 -10.64 -4.52 11.20
CA VAL A 244 -11.60 -3.55 11.76
C VAL A 244 -11.52 -3.50 13.29
N GLU A 245 -11.59 -4.64 13.96
CA GLU A 245 -11.49 -4.69 15.43
C GLU A 245 -10.13 -4.16 15.91
N ARG A 246 -9.05 -4.57 15.26
CA ARG A 246 -7.69 -4.29 15.73
C ARG A 246 -7.23 -2.87 15.44
N TYR A 247 -7.40 -2.38 14.22
CA TYR A 247 -6.79 -1.14 13.75
C TYR A 247 -7.76 0.05 13.72
N ILE A 248 -9.05 -0.19 13.52
CA ILE A 248 -10.05 0.89 13.48
C ILE A 248 -10.65 1.11 14.87
N LYS A 249 -11.18 0.05 15.50
CA LYS A 249 -11.84 0.15 16.82
C LYS A 249 -10.84 0.26 17.96
N ALA A 250 -9.92 -0.70 18.08
CA ALA A 250 -8.93 -0.71 19.16
C ALA A 250 -7.75 0.25 18.92
N LYS A 251 -7.60 0.77 17.69
CA LYS A 251 -6.50 1.67 17.28
C LYS A 251 -5.12 1.12 17.66
N THR A 252 -4.93 -0.19 17.49
CA THR A 252 -3.70 -0.88 17.88
C THR A 252 -2.52 -0.34 17.09
N THR A 253 -1.49 0.09 17.80
CA THR A 253 -0.18 0.49 17.25
C THR A 253 0.89 -0.51 17.67
N SER A 254 2.01 -0.57 16.94
CA SER A 254 3.14 -1.41 17.34
C SER A 254 3.99 -0.76 18.44
N PRO A 255 4.33 -1.47 19.53
CA PRO A 255 5.29 -0.99 20.53
C PRO A 255 6.75 -1.12 20.06
N ARG A 256 6.99 -1.57 18.83
CA ARG A 256 8.34 -1.81 18.30
C ARG A 256 8.46 -1.45 16.82
N ARG A 257 9.71 -1.36 16.38
CA ARG A 257 10.10 -1.25 14.97
C ARG A 257 11.06 -2.38 14.63
N ILE A 258 10.91 -2.93 13.43
CA ILE A 258 11.67 -4.09 12.99
C ILE A 258 12.81 -3.61 12.09
N TRP A 259 14.03 -4.01 12.43
CA TRP A 259 15.23 -3.85 11.62
C TRP A 259 15.66 -5.21 11.07
N ARG A 260 16.00 -5.24 9.78
CA ARG A 260 16.57 -6.40 9.08
C ARG A 260 17.68 -5.95 8.12
N PHE A 261 18.54 -6.86 7.71
CA PHE A 261 19.53 -6.57 6.65
C PHE A 261 18.91 -6.09 5.33
N ASN A 262 17.72 -6.59 4.98
CA ASN A 262 16.95 -6.21 3.80
C ASN A 262 15.90 -5.11 4.09
N ASN A 263 15.86 -4.58 5.31
CA ASN A 263 15.01 -3.45 5.70
C ASN A 263 15.71 -2.67 6.83
N LYS A 264 16.73 -1.89 6.46
CA LYS A 264 17.55 -1.13 7.39
C LYS A 264 16.87 0.22 7.68
N ILE A 265 16.07 0.26 8.74
CA ILE A 265 15.52 1.53 9.21
C ILE A 265 16.63 2.40 9.81
N ARG A 266 16.55 3.71 9.63
CA ARG A 266 17.48 4.69 10.21
C ARG A 266 17.00 5.27 11.52
N SER A 267 15.70 5.22 11.74
CA SER A 267 15.08 5.86 12.88
C SER A 267 13.85 5.10 13.36
N ILE A 268 13.63 5.22 14.67
CA ILE A 268 12.42 4.77 15.35
C ILE A 268 11.86 5.92 16.18
N PRO A 269 10.53 6.06 16.27
CA PRO A 269 9.92 6.97 17.22
C PRO A 269 10.31 6.61 18.66
N THR A 270 10.50 7.62 19.50
CA THR A 270 10.64 7.45 20.96
C THR A 270 9.49 6.63 21.55
N GLY A 271 9.76 5.87 22.61
CA GLY A 271 8.78 4.97 23.23
C GLY A 271 8.62 3.60 22.55
N LYS A 272 9.38 3.29 21.49
CA LYS A 272 9.36 1.99 20.81
C LYS A 272 10.64 1.21 21.03
N MET A 273 10.52 -0.11 21.12
CA MET A 273 11.67 -1.04 21.10
C MET A 273 12.20 -1.22 19.68
N LEU A 274 13.48 -1.59 19.57
CA LEU A 274 14.08 -2.00 18.30
C LEU A 274 14.15 -3.52 18.25
N ARG A 275 13.31 -4.14 17.41
CA ARG A 275 13.40 -5.57 17.12
C ARG A 275 14.41 -5.80 16.02
N VAL A 276 15.43 -6.61 16.28
CA VAL A 276 16.38 -7.05 15.26
C VAL A 276 16.03 -8.47 14.84
N GLU A 277 15.87 -8.71 13.54
CA GLU A 277 15.53 -10.02 12.98
C GLU A 277 16.60 -10.47 11.96
N LEU A 278 17.13 -11.67 12.18
CA LEU A 278 18.27 -12.25 11.47
C LEU A 278 17.88 -13.61 10.88
N ALA A 279 18.56 -13.99 9.80
CA ALA A 279 18.37 -15.29 9.15
C ALA A 279 19.16 -16.44 9.84
N ALA A 280 20.00 -16.11 10.82
CA ALA A 280 20.84 -17.06 11.54
C ALA A 280 21.03 -16.61 12.99
N ARG A 281 21.47 -17.55 13.84
CA ARG A 281 21.79 -17.29 15.24
C ARG A 281 22.87 -16.21 15.34
N GLY A 282 22.61 -15.20 16.15
CA GLY A 282 23.48 -14.04 16.30
C GLY A 282 23.45 -13.48 17.71
N VAL A 283 24.52 -12.76 18.06
CA VAL A 283 24.56 -11.88 19.22
C VAL A 283 24.57 -10.46 18.70
N VAL A 284 23.59 -9.66 19.13
CA VAL A 284 23.53 -8.24 18.84
C VAL A 284 24.38 -7.53 19.88
N HIS A 285 25.52 -7.02 19.44
CA HIS A 285 26.45 -6.24 20.25
C HIS A 285 26.11 -4.77 20.06
N TRP A 286 25.67 -4.08 21.11
CA TRP A 286 25.10 -2.75 20.96
C TRP A 286 25.37 -1.80 22.12
N SER A 287 25.23 -0.51 21.82
CA SER A 287 25.37 0.60 22.75
C SER A 287 24.39 1.71 22.41
N SER A 288 24.05 2.53 23.40
CA SER A 288 23.28 3.77 23.26
C SER A 288 24.04 5.01 23.75
N ASP A 289 25.31 4.84 24.12
CA ASP A 289 26.16 5.85 24.74
C ASP A 289 27.57 5.87 24.10
N LYS A 290 27.64 5.65 22.78
CA LYS A 290 28.88 5.68 21.99
C LYS A 290 29.93 4.67 22.48
N TRP A 291 29.50 3.46 22.77
CA TRP A 291 30.32 2.35 23.26
C TRP A 291 30.96 2.57 24.64
N LEU A 292 30.47 3.54 25.43
CA LEU A 292 30.85 3.68 26.85
C LEU A 292 30.34 2.48 27.65
N THR A 293 29.11 2.06 27.38
CA THR A 293 28.56 0.79 27.85
C THR A 293 28.21 -0.09 26.66
N VAL A 294 28.37 -1.39 26.88
CA VAL A 294 28.18 -2.44 25.88
C VAL A 294 27.15 -3.43 26.41
N ARG A 295 26.26 -3.87 25.53
CA ARG A 295 25.29 -4.94 25.79
C ARG A 295 25.37 -5.97 24.69
N ASP A 296 25.25 -7.23 25.08
CA ASP A 296 25.24 -8.39 24.17
C ASP A 296 23.92 -9.15 24.37
N ASP A 297 23.00 -8.99 23.42
CA ASP A 297 21.72 -9.69 23.46
C ASP A 297 21.68 -10.80 22.40
N LYS A 298 21.40 -12.03 22.86
CA LYS A 298 21.34 -13.21 21.97
C LYS A 298 19.98 -13.27 21.27
N THR A 299 19.99 -13.58 19.98
CA THR A 299 18.74 -13.87 19.26
C THR A 299 18.17 -15.22 19.66
N ILE A 300 16.83 -15.30 19.64
CA ILE A 300 16.07 -16.54 19.85
C ILE A 300 15.37 -16.88 18.53
N GLU A 301 15.46 -18.15 18.13
CA GLU A 301 14.76 -18.65 16.95
C GLU A 301 13.27 -18.80 17.25
N ASN A 302 12.41 -18.26 16.38
CA ASN A 302 10.97 -18.47 16.45
C ASN A 302 10.53 -19.68 15.60
N ALA A 303 9.25 -20.02 15.63
CA ALA A 303 8.71 -21.15 14.87
C ALA A 303 8.80 -21.01 13.33
N PHE A 304 9.24 -19.87 12.79
CA PHE A 304 9.48 -19.65 11.36
C PHE A 304 10.96 -19.68 10.97
N GLY A 305 11.85 -20.06 11.90
CA GLY A 305 13.30 -20.04 11.67
C GLY A 305 13.91 -18.64 11.62
N VAL A 306 13.18 -17.63 12.12
CA VAL A 306 13.69 -16.26 12.22
C VAL A 306 14.29 -16.07 13.61
N HIS A 307 15.54 -15.62 13.64
CA HIS A 307 16.24 -15.30 14.87
C HIS A 307 15.99 -13.85 15.25
N LEU A 308 15.37 -13.60 16.40
CA LEU A 308 14.98 -12.24 16.79
C LEU A 308 15.38 -11.87 18.23
N VAL A 309 15.55 -10.57 18.46
CA VAL A 309 15.71 -9.99 19.79
C VAL A 309 15.14 -8.57 19.84
N ASP A 310 14.51 -8.21 20.96
CA ASP A 310 13.97 -6.86 21.21
C ASP A 310 14.94 -6.08 22.10
N LEU A 311 15.58 -5.05 21.54
CA LEU A 311 16.47 -4.16 22.29
C LEU A 311 15.61 -3.15 23.06
N SER A 312 15.81 -3.09 24.38
CA SER A 312 15.08 -2.20 25.31
C SER A 312 15.59 -0.76 25.20
N VAL A 313 15.20 -0.09 24.12
CA VAL A 313 15.58 1.29 23.76
C VAL A 313 14.41 2.27 23.86
N ASP A 314 13.23 1.79 24.26
CA ASP A 314 11.97 2.52 24.37
C ASP A 314 12.03 3.71 25.36
N ARG A 315 12.96 3.66 26.33
CA ARG A 315 13.17 4.71 27.33
C ARG A 315 14.22 5.74 26.95
N LEU A 316 14.86 5.60 25.78
CA LEU A 316 15.84 6.56 25.33
C LEU A 316 15.17 7.87 24.86
N PRO A 317 15.74 9.03 25.19
CA PRO A 317 15.17 10.30 24.76
C PRO A 317 15.32 10.51 23.23
N PRO A 318 14.48 11.36 22.61
CA PRO A 318 14.71 11.83 21.25
C PRO A 318 16.13 12.39 21.06
N GLY A 319 16.74 12.09 19.92
CA GLY A 319 18.13 12.43 19.59
C GLY A 319 19.16 11.39 20.05
N SER A 320 18.76 10.38 20.83
CA SER A 320 19.64 9.25 21.13
C SER A 320 19.98 8.43 19.88
N THR A 321 21.14 7.79 19.91
CA THR A 321 21.64 6.97 18.81
C THR A 321 21.97 5.57 19.34
N ILE A 322 21.37 4.56 18.73
CA ILE A 322 21.68 3.15 18.97
C ILE A 322 22.70 2.75 17.92
N VAL A 323 23.85 2.26 18.35
CA VAL A 323 24.88 1.68 17.48
C VAL A 323 24.99 0.20 17.79
N PHE A 324 24.99 -0.65 16.77
CA PHE A 324 25.07 -2.09 16.95
C PHE A 324 25.78 -2.79 15.80
N THR A 325 26.37 -3.94 16.11
CA THR A 325 26.94 -4.90 15.15
C THR A 325 26.57 -6.32 15.56
N PHE A 326 27.01 -7.30 14.79
CA PHE A 326 26.69 -8.71 15.02
C PHE A 326 27.93 -9.56 15.22
N PHE A 327 27.89 -10.41 16.24
CA PHE A 327 28.76 -11.57 16.32
C PHE A 327 27.98 -12.81 15.90
N TRP A 328 28.56 -13.63 15.02
CA TRP A 328 27.96 -14.84 14.46
C TRP A 328 28.57 -16.09 15.11
N PRO A 329 27.93 -16.70 16.13
CA PRO A 329 28.55 -17.77 16.91
C PRO A 329 28.89 -19.01 16.09
N ASP A 330 28.09 -19.31 15.06
CA ASP A 330 28.24 -20.52 14.25
C ASP A 330 29.49 -20.48 13.36
N THR A 331 30.01 -19.28 13.08
CA THR A 331 31.20 -19.06 12.24
C THR A 331 32.32 -18.33 12.98
N SER A 332 32.12 -18.02 14.26
CA SER A 332 33.05 -17.27 15.11
C SER A 332 33.59 -16.00 14.46
N ARG A 333 32.73 -15.24 13.78
CA ARG A 333 33.12 -14.01 13.08
C ARG A 333 32.25 -12.83 13.48
N TRP A 334 32.83 -11.65 13.42
CA TRP A 334 32.11 -10.38 13.50
C TRP A 334 31.58 -9.98 12.12
N GLU A 335 30.48 -9.25 12.09
CA GLU A 335 29.98 -8.61 10.89
C GLU A 335 30.95 -7.54 10.35
N ASN A 336 31.78 -6.96 11.23
CA ASN A 336 32.77 -5.91 10.91
C ASN A 336 32.18 -4.64 10.31
N VAL A 337 30.89 -4.40 10.52
CA VAL A 337 30.16 -3.19 10.13
C VAL A 337 29.28 -2.78 11.29
N ASP A 338 29.30 -1.49 11.63
CA ASP A 338 28.38 -0.89 12.59
C ASP A 338 27.14 -0.36 11.87
N PHE A 339 25.99 -0.65 12.44
CA PHE A 339 24.70 -0.11 12.05
C PHE A 339 24.22 0.91 13.07
N THR A 340 23.47 1.90 12.61
CA THR A 340 23.00 2.99 13.45
C THR A 340 21.49 3.20 13.27
N VAL A 341 20.79 3.37 14.39
CA VAL A 341 19.37 3.76 14.43
C VAL A 341 19.20 4.91 15.42
N CYS A 342 18.61 6.01 14.97
CA CYS A 342 18.31 7.18 15.79
C CYS A 342 16.92 7.05 16.44
N ILE A 343 16.79 7.60 17.65
CA ILE A 343 15.50 7.83 18.29
C ILE A 343 15.00 9.20 17.85
N GLU A 344 13.90 9.23 17.12
CA GLU A 344 13.26 10.49 16.71
C GLU A 344 12.17 10.88 17.71
N GLY A 345 11.86 12.18 17.75
CA GLY A 345 10.67 12.65 18.44
C GLY A 345 9.44 11.96 17.88
N SER A 346 8.37 11.88 18.67
CA SER A 346 7.08 11.47 18.11
C SER A 346 6.72 12.45 17.00
N ASP A 347 6.70 12.00 15.75
CA ASP A 347 6.19 12.80 14.63
C ASP A 347 4.82 13.34 15.03
N SER A 348 4.75 14.66 15.19
CA SER A 348 3.50 15.33 15.49
C SER A 348 2.67 15.39 14.20
N ARG A 349 1.93 14.29 13.99
CA ARG A 349 0.74 14.09 13.14
C ARG A 349 0.87 14.27 11.63
#